data_AF-A0A2T5YFD2-F1
#
_entry.id   AF-A0A2T5YFD2-F1
#
_cell.length_a   1.000
_cell.length_b   1.000
_cell.length_c   1.000
_cell.angle_alpha   90.00
_cell.angle_beta   90.00
_cell.angle_gamma   90.00
#
_symmetry.space_group_name_H-M   'P 1'
#
loop_
_entity.id
_entity.type
_entity.pdbx_description
1 polymer ?
#
loop_
_entity_poly.entity_id
_entity_poly.type
_entity_poly.pdbx_seq_one_letter_code
_entity_poly.pdbx_strand_id
1 'polypeptide(L)'
;MVRFAKEQRIPFIATNVPRRYAAMVAGGGLAALENVSEEARRYIAPLPVTVNMELPGYKGMMAMFGGSTHGNSKSINIVQAQALKDATMAHFILGQVQQGRQVLHLNGAYHSDNFEGIGWYLKQLRPQVKARTITTVLQPDLEKLSDENKQKADFILVVPESMTRTY
;
A
#
# COMPACT_ATOMS: atom_id res chain seq x y z
N MET A 1 -11.59 -10.05 -12.31
CA MET A 1 -11.79 -9.59 -10.92
C MET A 1 -12.87 -8.50 -10.82
N VAL A 2 -12.68 -7.29 -11.37
CA VAL A 2 -13.72 -6.23 -11.35
C VAL A 2 -15.04 -6.69 -12.02
N ARG A 3 -14.97 -7.36 -13.18
CA ARG A 3 -16.15 -7.93 -13.85
C ARG A 3 -16.88 -8.94 -12.96
N PHE A 4 -16.13 -9.86 -12.36
CA PHE A 4 -16.67 -10.83 -11.41
C PHE A 4 -17.37 -10.16 -10.23
N ALA A 5 -16.77 -9.14 -9.61
CA ALA A 5 -17.41 -8.39 -8.53
C ALA A 5 -18.73 -7.74 -8.98
N LYS A 6 -18.77 -7.17 -10.19
CA LYS A 6 -20.00 -6.61 -10.78
C LYS A 6 -21.07 -7.67 -11.02
N GLU A 7 -20.71 -8.79 -11.64
CA GLU A 7 -21.62 -9.91 -11.95
C GLU A 7 -22.20 -10.52 -10.68
N GLN A 8 -21.37 -10.69 -9.65
CA GLN A 8 -21.77 -11.23 -8.35
C GLN A 8 -22.36 -10.18 -7.40
N ARG A 9 -22.50 -8.91 -7.85
CA ARG A 9 -22.99 -7.78 -7.04
C ARG A 9 -22.23 -7.61 -5.71
N ILE A 10 -20.94 -7.94 -5.71
CA ILE A 10 -20.03 -7.70 -4.58
C ILE A 10 -19.62 -6.22 -4.62
N PRO A 11 -19.77 -5.46 -3.52
CA PRO A 11 -19.29 -4.09 -3.45
C PRO A 11 -17.79 -3.99 -3.79
N PHE A 12 -17.47 -3.21 -4.82
CA PHE A 12 -16.10 -2.98 -5.27
C PHE A 12 -15.68 -1.55 -4.94
N ILE A 13 -14.74 -1.40 -4.01
CA ILE A 13 -14.45 -0.12 -3.37
C ILE A 13 -13.04 0.31 -3.75
N ALA A 14 -12.92 1.47 -4.40
CA ALA A 14 -11.64 2.09 -4.69
C ALA A 14 -11.11 2.77 -3.43
N THR A 15 -10.01 2.25 -2.90
CA THR A 15 -9.41 2.71 -1.64
C THR A 15 -8.14 3.52 -1.86
N ASN A 16 -7.56 3.47 -3.07
CA ASN A 16 -6.31 4.16 -3.36
C ASN A 16 -6.56 5.66 -3.57
N VAL A 17 -5.55 6.46 -3.23
CA VAL A 17 -5.59 7.90 -3.51
C VAL A 17 -5.63 8.13 -5.03
N PRO A 18 -6.43 9.09 -5.54
CA PRO A 18 -6.38 9.46 -6.95
C PRO A 18 -4.97 9.84 -7.39
N ARG A 19 -4.57 9.35 -8.58
CA ARG A 19 -3.21 9.49 -9.12
C ARG A 19 -2.70 10.94 -9.13
N ARG A 20 -3.58 11.91 -9.38
CA ARG A 20 -3.23 13.34 -9.37
C ARG A 20 -2.66 13.82 -8.03
N TYR A 21 -3.17 13.35 -6.90
CA TYR A 21 -2.70 13.78 -5.58
C TYR A 21 -1.40 13.07 -5.19
N ALA A 22 -1.25 11.79 -5.54
CA ALA A 22 0.03 11.11 -5.40
C ALA A 22 1.12 11.79 -6.26
N ALA A 23 0.78 12.25 -7.46
CA ALA A 23 1.71 13.00 -8.32
C ALA A 23 2.06 14.38 -7.74
N MET A 24 1.10 15.09 -7.12
CA MET A 24 1.37 16.33 -6.40
C MET A 24 2.39 16.12 -5.27
N VAL A 25 2.21 15.06 -4.47
CA VAL A 25 3.16 14.72 -3.40
C VAL A 25 4.51 14.27 -3.93
N ALA A 26 4.55 13.50 -5.02
CA ALA A 26 5.82 13.13 -5.65
C ALA A 26 6.60 14.35 -6.19
N GLY A 27 5.89 15.42 -6.58
CA GLY A 27 6.49 16.68 -7.04
C GLY A 27 6.90 17.63 -5.93
N GLY A 28 6.07 17.79 -4.90
CA GLY A 28 6.20 18.85 -3.88
C GLY A 28 6.09 18.40 -2.42
N GLY A 29 6.11 17.10 -2.16
CA GLY A 29 5.93 16.52 -0.83
C GLY A 29 4.51 16.68 -0.29
N LEU A 30 4.29 16.25 0.96
CA LEU A 30 2.95 16.29 1.59
C LEU A 30 2.36 17.70 1.69
N ALA A 31 3.19 18.74 1.81
CA ALA A 31 2.76 20.14 1.84
C ALA A 31 2.00 20.55 0.56
N ALA A 32 2.24 19.88 -0.57
CA ALA A 32 1.48 20.10 -1.80
C ALA A 32 -0.02 19.83 -1.63
N LEU A 33 -0.43 19.09 -0.60
CA LEU A 33 -1.84 18.79 -0.32
C LEU A 33 -2.56 19.83 0.56
N GLU A 34 -1.87 20.82 1.12
CA GLU A 34 -2.48 21.80 2.04
C GLU A 34 -3.63 22.57 1.38
N ASN A 35 -3.45 22.93 0.11
CA ASN A 35 -4.36 23.78 -0.66
C ASN A 35 -5.35 23.00 -1.57
N VAL A 36 -5.49 21.69 -1.40
CA VAL A 36 -6.49 20.93 -2.18
C VAL A 36 -7.90 21.25 -1.69
N SER A 37 -8.85 21.25 -2.62
CA SER A 37 -10.26 21.53 -2.32
C SER A 37 -10.84 20.59 -1.25
N GLU A 38 -11.91 21.00 -0.58
CA GLU A 38 -12.61 20.13 0.38
C GLU A 38 -13.11 18.84 -0.28
N GLU A 39 -13.55 18.91 -1.54
CA GLU A 39 -13.93 17.74 -2.32
C GLU A 39 -12.75 16.79 -2.53
N ALA A 40 -11.56 17.31 -2.84
CA ALA A 40 -10.34 16.52 -2.98
C ALA A 40 -10.00 15.77 -1.69
N ARG A 41 -10.14 16.44 -0.53
CA ARG A 41 -9.87 15.84 0.79
C ARG A 41 -10.75 14.62 1.09
N ARG A 42 -11.93 14.51 0.49
CA ARG A 42 -12.81 13.32 0.63
C ARG A 42 -12.24 12.05 -0.01
N TYR A 43 -11.23 12.17 -0.87
CA TYR A 43 -10.59 11.05 -1.57
C TYR A 43 -9.18 10.75 -1.04
N ILE A 44 -8.77 11.37 0.06
CA ILE A 44 -7.42 11.27 0.64
C ILE A 44 -7.59 10.90 2.12
N ALA A 45 -6.60 10.22 2.71
CA ALA A 45 -6.54 10.06 4.16
C ALA A 45 -6.60 11.43 4.87
N PRO A 46 -7.07 11.49 6.13
CA PRO A 46 -6.99 12.69 6.94
C PRO A 46 -5.56 13.26 6.97
N LEU A 47 -5.45 14.57 6.71
CA LEU A 47 -4.17 15.29 6.71
C LEU A 47 -3.92 15.93 8.08
N PRO A 48 -2.65 16.06 8.53
CA PRO A 48 -1.43 15.58 7.86
C PRO A 48 -1.25 14.06 8.00
N VAL A 49 -0.71 13.41 6.95
CA VAL A 49 -0.35 12.00 7.00
C VAL A 49 0.96 11.83 7.75
N THR A 50 0.96 10.98 8.79
CA THR A 50 2.19 10.57 9.49
C THR A 50 3.00 9.64 8.61
N VAL A 51 4.29 9.95 8.38
CA VAL A 51 5.19 9.10 7.60
C VAL A 51 6.37 8.69 8.47
N ASN A 52 6.50 7.38 8.70
CA ASN A 52 7.66 6.83 9.38
C ASN A 52 8.71 6.37 8.37
N MET A 53 9.70 7.24 8.10
CA MET A 53 10.80 6.94 7.17
C MET A 53 11.72 5.81 7.65
N GLU A 54 11.59 5.37 8.90
CA GLU A 54 12.40 4.28 9.45
C GLU A 54 11.90 2.89 9.07
N LEU A 55 10.69 2.79 8.50
CA LEU A 55 10.12 1.52 8.04
C LEU A 55 11.02 0.89 6.96
N PRO A 56 11.47 -0.38 7.14
CA PRO A 56 12.28 -1.10 6.17
C PRO A 56 11.85 -0.95 4.70
N GLY A 57 10.56 -1.05 4.38
CA GLY A 57 10.05 -0.89 3.02
C GLY A 57 10.24 0.52 2.46
N TYR A 58 10.07 1.54 3.29
CA TYR A 58 10.33 2.94 2.90
C TYR A 58 11.82 3.25 2.82
N LYS A 59 12.65 2.69 3.71
CA LYS A 59 14.11 2.73 3.59
C LYS A 59 14.62 2.06 2.31
N GLY A 60 14.08 0.88 2.00
CA GLY A 60 14.40 0.16 0.76
C GLY A 60 14.02 0.98 -0.47
N MET A 61 12.83 1.60 -0.46
CA MET A 61 12.39 2.51 -1.51
C MET A 61 13.30 3.73 -1.65
N MET A 62 13.71 4.34 -0.53
CA MET A 62 14.69 5.43 -0.52
C MET A 62 16.01 5.00 -1.16
N ALA A 63 16.51 3.81 -0.87
CA ALA A 63 17.74 3.30 -1.46
C ALA A 63 17.61 3.07 -2.98
N MET A 64 16.47 2.54 -3.44
CA MET A 64 16.20 2.32 -4.87
C MET A 64 16.16 3.63 -5.67
N PHE A 65 15.56 4.68 -5.11
CA PHE A 65 15.47 5.99 -5.78
C PHE A 65 16.65 6.92 -5.50
N GLY A 66 17.37 6.71 -4.40
CA GLY A 66 18.50 7.53 -3.94
C GLY A 66 19.83 7.23 -4.61
N GLY A 67 19.95 6.13 -5.38
CA GLY A 67 21.17 5.80 -6.13
C GLY A 67 21.45 6.70 -7.34
N SER A 68 20.52 7.58 -7.72
CA SER A 68 20.73 8.57 -8.77
C SER A 68 21.16 9.89 -8.15
N THR A 69 22.32 10.40 -8.58
CA THR A 69 23.09 11.59 -8.15
C THR A 69 22.35 12.95 -8.23
N HIS A 70 21.02 12.96 -8.30
CA HIS A 70 20.17 14.14 -8.40
C HIS A 70 19.04 14.15 -7.36
N GLY A 71 19.42 14.43 -6.10
CA GLY A 71 18.57 15.11 -5.10
C GLY A 71 17.76 14.21 -4.15
N ASN A 72 18.21 14.11 -2.90
CA ASN A 72 17.51 13.46 -1.77
C ASN A 72 16.02 13.85 -1.66
N SER A 73 15.66 15.08 -2.01
CA SER A 73 14.28 15.59 -1.93
C SER A 73 13.31 14.85 -2.86
N LYS A 74 13.74 14.41 -4.06
CA LYS A 74 12.86 13.67 -4.98
C LYS A 74 12.53 12.29 -4.44
N SER A 75 13.53 11.57 -3.91
CA SER A 75 13.34 10.25 -3.31
C SER A 75 12.44 10.31 -2.08
N ILE A 76 12.63 11.33 -1.21
CA ILE A 76 11.75 11.59 -0.07
C ILE A 76 10.31 11.81 -0.53
N ASN A 77 10.09 12.64 -1.55
CA ASN A 77 8.76 12.91 -2.08
C ASN A 77 8.09 11.67 -2.68
N ILE A 78 8.85 10.79 -3.33
CA ILE A 78 8.34 9.51 -3.86
C ILE A 78 7.88 8.61 -2.71
N VAL A 79 8.67 8.51 -1.63
CA VAL A 79 8.29 7.74 -0.44
C VAL A 79 7.08 8.36 0.26
N GLN A 80 7.00 9.69 0.37
CA GLN A 80 5.81 10.37 0.87
C GLN A 80 4.58 10.11 0.01
N ALA A 81 4.73 10.04 -1.32
CA ALA A 81 3.63 9.71 -2.22
C ALA A 81 3.17 8.24 -2.05
N GLN A 82 4.10 7.33 -1.78
CA GLN A 82 3.77 5.94 -1.43
C GLN A 82 3.05 5.87 -0.08
N ALA A 83 3.55 6.58 0.93
CA ALA A 83 2.94 6.67 2.25
C ALA A 83 1.52 7.25 2.19
N LEU A 84 1.27 8.25 1.33
CA LEU A 84 -0.06 8.78 1.07
C LEU A 84 -1.02 7.70 0.53
N LYS A 85 -0.55 6.88 -0.42
CA LYS A 85 -1.35 5.76 -0.96
C LYS A 85 -1.70 4.79 0.16
N ASP A 86 -0.71 4.35 0.93
CA ASP A 86 -0.87 3.38 2.03
C ASP A 86 -1.84 3.89 3.10
N ALA A 87 -1.67 5.14 3.54
CA ALA A 87 -2.54 5.79 4.52
C ALA A 87 -3.98 5.90 4.00
N THR A 88 -4.16 6.27 2.73
CA THR A 88 -5.48 6.43 2.10
C THR A 88 -6.17 5.09 1.97
N MET A 89 -5.46 4.05 1.54
CA MET A 89 -6.00 2.69 1.49
C MET A 89 -6.42 2.20 2.89
N ALA A 90 -5.57 2.36 3.90
CA ALA A 90 -5.89 1.99 5.28
C ALA A 90 -7.12 2.75 5.83
N HIS A 91 -7.22 4.05 5.55
CA HIS A 91 -8.36 4.88 5.95
C HIS A 91 -9.68 4.33 5.40
N PHE A 92 -9.74 4.06 4.09
CA PHE A 92 -10.96 3.56 3.47
C PHE A 92 -11.26 2.11 3.84
N ILE A 93 -10.26 1.25 4.02
CA ILE A 93 -10.45 -0.10 4.54
C ILE A 93 -11.13 -0.04 5.92
N LEU A 94 -10.62 0.79 6.84
CA LEU A 94 -11.21 0.91 8.18
C LEU A 94 -12.62 1.48 8.16
N GLY A 95 -12.92 2.42 7.26
CA GLY A 95 -14.28 2.92 7.07
C GLY A 95 -15.27 1.79 6.72
N GLN A 96 -14.85 0.83 5.89
CA GLN A 96 -15.67 -0.34 5.57
C GLN A 96 -15.79 -1.32 6.73
N VAL A 97 -14.69 -1.58 7.43
CA VAL A 97 -14.69 -2.45 8.62
C VAL A 97 -15.57 -1.88 9.74
N GLN A 98 -15.60 -0.57 9.92
CA GLN A 98 -16.47 0.11 10.89
C GLN A 98 -17.96 -0.02 10.56
N GLN A 99 -18.31 -0.21 9.28
CA GLN A 99 -19.68 -0.54 8.85
C GLN A 99 -20.03 -2.02 9.06
N GLY A 100 -19.19 -2.78 9.76
CA GLY A 100 -19.40 -4.22 10.01
C GLY A 100 -19.06 -5.11 8.82
N ARG A 101 -18.36 -4.59 7.80
CA ARG A 101 -18.00 -5.37 6.60
C ARG A 101 -16.68 -6.11 6.79
N GLN A 102 -16.61 -7.33 6.25
CA GLN A 102 -15.34 -8.00 5.99
C GLN A 102 -14.78 -7.52 4.65
N VAL A 103 -13.50 -7.16 4.61
CA VAL A 103 -12.86 -6.56 3.43
C VAL A 103 -11.75 -7.48 2.92
N LEU A 104 -11.88 -7.91 1.67
CA LEU A 104 -10.76 -8.42 0.89
C LEU A 104 -10.14 -7.25 0.12
N HIS A 105 -8.96 -6.83 0.53
CA HIS A 105 -8.23 -5.76 -0.14
C HIS A 105 -7.23 -6.35 -1.14
N LEU A 106 -7.27 -5.88 -2.38
CA LEU A 106 -6.39 -6.32 -3.44
C LEU A 106 -5.41 -5.20 -3.76
N ASN A 107 -4.12 -5.45 -3.53
CA ASN A 107 -3.06 -4.48 -3.71
C ASN A 107 -1.80 -5.15 -4.26
N GLY A 108 -0.87 -4.33 -4.77
CA GLY A 108 0.48 -4.80 -5.04
C GLY A 108 1.20 -5.21 -3.76
N ALA A 109 2.09 -6.20 -3.83
CA ALA A 109 2.76 -6.81 -2.68
C ALA A 109 3.46 -5.76 -1.77
N TYR A 110 4.10 -4.75 -2.38
CA TYR A 110 4.74 -3.63 -1.67
C TYR A 110 3.84 -2.88 -0.67
N HIS A 111 2.51 -2.96 -0.80
CA HIS A 111 1.57 -2.27 0.09
C HIS A 111 1.21 -3.09 1.35
N SER A 112 1.59 -4.37 1.43
CA SER A 112 1.21 -5.26 2.53
C SER A 112 2.28 -6.25 2.98
N ASP A 113 3.33 -6.47 2.19
CA ASP A 113 4.46 -7.32 2.57
C ASP A 113 5.11 -6.83 3.87
N ASN A 114 5.64 -7.78 4.64
CA ASN A 114 6.31 -7.56 5.92
C ASN A 114 5.43 -6.85 6.97
N PHE A 115 4.11 -6.87 6.79
CA PHE A 115 3.14 -6.18 7.64
C PHE A 115 3.31 -4.64 7.68
N GLU A 116 3.98 -4.09 6.67
CA GLU A 116 4.18 -2.65 6.49
C GLU A 116 3.14 -2.03 5.56
N GLY A 117 3.37 -0.79 5.11
CA GLY A 117 2.46 -0.05 4.24
C GLY A 117 1.07 0.04 4.89
N ILE A 118 0.06 -0.49 4.20
CA ILE A 118 -1.32 -0.52 4.69
C ILE A 118 -1.39 -1.15 6.08
N GLY A 119 -0.69 -2.28 6.31
CA GLY A 119 -0.73 -3.00 7.58
C GLY A 119 -0.26 -2.16 8.76
N TRP A 120 0.77 -1.34 8.54
CA TRP A 120 1.26 -0.41 9.56
C TRP A 120 0.23 0.66 9.89
N TYR A 121 -0.35 1.33 8.88
CA TYR A 121 -1.37 2.37 9.10
C TYR A 121 -2.65 1.82 9.74
N LEU A 122 -3.08 0.60 9.37
CA LEU A 122 -4.21 -0.06 10.00
C LEU A 122 -3.99 -0.20 11.51
N LYS A 123 -2.79 -0.60 11.95
CA LYS A 123 -2.44 -0.71 13.38
C LYS A 123 -2.35 0.65 14.06
N GLN A 124 -1.85 1.69 13.40
CA GLN A 124 -1.83 3.04 13.97
C GLN A 124 -3.24 3.59 14.20
N LEU A 125 -4.13 3.40 13.22
CA LEU A 125 -5.49 3.92 13.26
C LEU A 125 -6.41 3.11 14.17
N ARG A 126 -6.20 1.79 14.25
CA ARG A 126 -7.02 0.88 15.08
C ARG A 126 -6.20 -0.35 15.52
N PRO A 127 -5.47 -0.30 16.65
CA PRO A 127 -4.59 -1.40 17.10
C PRO A 127 -5.25 -2.78 17.23
N GLN A 128 -6.56 -2.80 17.51
CA GLN A 128 -7.39 -3.99 17.68
C GLN A 128 -7.98 -4.53 16.36
N VAL A 129 -7.69 -3.91 15.20
CA VAL A 129 -8.16 -4.40 13.91
C VAL A 129 -7.56 -5.77 13.62
N LYS A 130 -8.41 -6.73 13.26
CA LYS A 130 -7.97 -8.05 12.82
C LYS A 130 -7.70 -7.98 11.32
N ALA A 131 -6.44 -8.07 10.94
CA ALA A 131 -6.01 -8.12 9.54
C ALA A 131 -5.13 -9.37 9.34
N ARG A 132 -5.26 -9.99 8.16
CA ARG A 132 -4.37 -11.04 7.68
C ARG A 132 -3.89 -10.70 6.28
N THR A 133 -2.61 -10.95 6.01
CA THR A 133 -2.01 -10.68 4.70
C THR A 133 -1.79 -11.98 3.93
N ILE A 134 -1.98 -11.89 2.62
CA ILE A 134 -1.65 -12.95 1.67
C ILE A 134 -0.72 -12.32 0.65
N THR A 135 0.44 -12.93 0.43
CA THR A 135 1.37 -12.50 -0.62
C THR A 135 1.66 -13.65 -1.57
N THR A 136 2.06 -13.31 -2.79
CA THR A 136 2.47 -14.29 -3.80
C THR A 136 3.94 -14.08 -4.10
N VAL A 137 4.72 -15.14 -4.02
CA VAL A 137 6.16 -15.14 -4.29
C VAL A 137 6.50 -16.11 -5.40
N LEU A 138 7.53 -15.77 -6.16
CA LEU A 138 8.04 -16.61 -7.24
C LEU A 138 9.27 -17.36 -6.75
N GLN A 139 9.27 -18.68 -6.91
CA GLN A 139 10.39 -19.53 -6.54
C GLN A 139 10.53 -20.70 -7.53
N PRO A 140 11.75 -21.22 -7.73
CA PRO A 140 11.97 -22.42 -8.53
C PRO A 140 11.50 -23.69 -7.81
N ASP A 141 11.66 -23.73 -6.49
CA ASP A 141 11.23 -24.83 -5.61
C ASP A 141 9.90 -24.45 -4.93
N LEU A 142 8.86 -25.23 -5.17
CA LEU A 142 7.52 -25.02 -4.61
C LEU A 142 7.31 -25.74 -3.28
N GLU A 143 8.14 -26.73 -2.95
CA GLU A 143 8.03 -27.51 -1.73
C GLU A 143 8.73 -26.83 -0.55
N LYS A 144 9.69 -25.95 -0.84
CA LYS A 144 10.48 -25.25 0.19
C LYS A 144 10.48 -23.74 0.00
N LEU A 145 9.89 -23.05 0.99
CA LEU A 145 9.96 -21.61 1.08
C LEU A 145 11.39 -21.11 1.41
N SER A 146 11.97 -20.32 0.51
CA SER A 146 13.23 -19.60 0.75
C SER A 146 13.18 -18.69 1.99
N ASP A 147 14.34 -18.51 2.63
CA ASP A 147 14.47 -17.71 3.85
C ASP A 147 14.03 -16.25 3.66
N GLU A 148 14.31 -15.67 2.50
CA GLU A 148 13.89 -14.30 2.18
C GLU A 148 12.37 -14.14 2.21
N ASN A 149 11.63 -15.19 1.81
CA ASN A 149 10.17 -15.13 1.76
C ASN A 149 9.51 -15.45 3.11
N LYS A 150 10.27 -15.95 4.10
CA LYS A 150 9.72 -16.19 5.43
C LYS A 150 9.24 -14.88 6.05
N GLN A 151 8.11 -14.95 6.74
CA GLN A 151 7.50 -13.80 7.45
C GLN A 151 7.05 -12.63 6.56
N LYS A 152 7.06 -12.77 5.22
CA LYS A 152 6.53 -11.72 4.33
C LYS A 152 5.02 -11.47 4.51
N ALA A 153 4.26 -12.47 4.92
CA ALA A 153 2.82 -12.37 5.17
C ALA A 153 2.33 -13.48 6.13
N ASP A 154 1.06 -13.41 6.57
CA ASP A 154 0.43 -14.52 7.31
C ASP A 154 0.29 -15.78 6.43
N PHE A 155 0.02 -15.60 5.14
CA PHE A 155 -0.04 -16.67 4.15
C PHE A 155 0.80 -16.30 2.92
N ILE A 156 1.56 -17.27 2.42
CA ILE A 156 2.46 -17.07 1.28
C ILE A 156 2.11 -18.11 0.22
N LEU A 157 1.73 -17.63 -0.96
CA LEU A 157 1.48 -18.45 -2.13
C LEU A 157 2.78 -18.52 -2.94
N VAL A 158 3.40 -19.70 -2.96
CA VAL A 158 4.57 -19.95 -3.80
C VAL A 158 4.10 -20.39 -5.17
N VAL A 159 4.52 -19.68 -6.21
CA VAL A 159 4.19 -20.00 -7.60
C VAL A 159 5.47 -20.11 -8.43
N PRO A 160 5.49 -20.95 -9.48
CA PRO A 160 6.71 -21.17 -10.25
C PRO A 160 7.13 -19.91 -10.99
N GLU A 161 8.44 -19.72 -11.16
CA GLU A 161 9.00 -18.54 -11.85
C GLU A 161 8.50 -18.39 -13.29
N SER A 162 8.07 -19.49 -13.92
CA SER A 162 7.48 -19.54 -15.26
C SER A 162 6.06 -18.95 -15.33
N MET A 163 5.42 -18.66 -14.19
CA MET A 163 4.09 -18.05 -14.17
C MET A 163 4.12 -16.66 -14.82
N THR A 164 3.13 -16.39 -15.69
CA THR A 164 3.02 -15.11 -16.39
C THR A 164 2.87 -13.96 -15.41
N ARG A 165 3.66 -12.91 -15.62
CA ARG A 165 3.62 -11.68 -14.83
C ARG A 165 2.95 -10.58 -15.65
N THR A 166 2.02 -9.86 -15.04
CA THR A 166 1.37 -8.70 -15.63
C THR A 166 1.72 -7.48 -14.79
N TYR A 167 2.78 -6.76 -15.18
CA TYR A 167 3.19 -5.48 -14.58
C TYR A 167 2.66 -4.30 -15.39
#